data_AF-A0AAD9KMW7-F1
#
_entry.id   AF-A0AAD9KMW7-F1
#
_cell.length_a   1.000
_cell.length_b   1.000
_cell.length_c   1.000
_cell.angle_alpha   90.00
_cell.angle_beta   90.00
_cell.angle_gamma   90.00
#
_symmetry.space_group_name_H-M   'P 1'
#
loop_
_entity.id
_entity.type
_entity.pdbx_description
1 polymer ?
#
loop_
_entity_poly.entity_id
_entity_poly.type
_entity_poly.pdbx_seq_one_letter_code
_entity_poly.pdbx_strand_id
1 'polypeptide(L)'
;MDQWTSIYNAGVSSVSRATLGNQIFAALFKLAPDTEALFSRVGVSDMSSGAFRAHASRVLSGLDMGINSLKETATLDSLTSHMAAQHIARPGVKGVHFDVMGKVLMTALPTLIEGFNPDAWGNCLRPLKSAIAKGLP
;
A
#
# COMPACT_ATOMS: atom_id res chain seq x y z
N MET A 1 1.07 2.83 15.13
CA MET A 1 0.33 4.04 14.70
C MET A 1 -1.14 3.77 14.95
N ASP A 2 -1.69 4.32 16.02
CA ASP A 2 -2.94 3.78 16.60
C ASP A 2 -4.15 3.93 15.66
N GLN A 3 -4.14 4.97 14.81
CA GLN A 3 -5.12 5.19 13.76
C GLN A 3 -5.17 4.08 12.69
N TRP A 4 -4.06 3.40 12.42
CA TRP A 4 -4.05 2.28 11.48
C TRP A 4 -4.67 1.03 12.09
N THR A 5 -4.34 0.74 13.35
CA THR A 5 -4.82 -0.45 14.07
C THR A 5 -6.33 -0.46 14.25
N SER A 6 -7.00 0.70 14.25
CA SER A 6 -8.47 0.78 14.32
C SER A 6 -9.18 0.20 13.09
N ILE A 7 -8.53 0.24 11.91
CA ILE A 7 -9.10 -0.24 10.64
C ILE A 7 -8.43 -1.49 10.08
N TYR A 8 -7.22 -1.82 10.56
CA TYR A 8 -6.47 -3.00 10.13
C TYR A 8 -5.82 -3.69 11.33
N ASN A 9 -6.42 -4.82 11.75
CA ASN A 9 -5.92 -5.66 12.83
C ASN A 9 -6.36 -7.12 12.62
N ALA A 10 -5.90 -8.04 13.48
CA ALA A 10 -6.20 -9.48 13.38
C ALA A 10 -7.70 -9.82 13.47
N GLY A 11 -8.51 -8.97 14.12
CA GLY A 11 -9.97 -9.14 14.21
C GLY A 11 -10.74 -8.66 12.98
N VAL A 12 -10.09 -7.91 12.07
CA VAL A 12 -10.72 -7.47 10.81
C VAL A 12 -10.80 -8.64 9.84
N SER A 13 -12.03 -8.93 9.36
CA SER A 13 -12.29 -10.04 8.45
C SER A 13 -11.45 -9.96 7.17
N SER A 14 -11.14 -11.13 6.60
CA SER A 14 -10.45 -11.22 5.30
C SER A 14 -11.24 -10.53 4.18
N VAL A 15 -12.58 -10.55 4.26
CA VAL A 15 -13.48 -9.85 3.33
C VAL A 15 -13.28 -8.34 3.41
N SER A 16 -13.26 -7.78 4.62
CA SER A 16 -13.04 -6.33 4.83
C SER A 16 -11.68 -5.90 4.31
N ARG A 17 -10.62 -6.69 4.54
CA ARG A 17 -9.27 -6.42 4.01
C ARG A 17 -9.23 -6.45 2.49
N ALA A 18 -9.87 -7.43 1.87
CA ALA A 18 -9.94 -7.55 0.42
C ALA A 18 -10.73 -6.38 -0.20
N THR A 19 -11.84 -5.97 0.41
CA THR A 19 -12.62 -4.80 -0.02
C THR A 19 -11.79 -3.51 0.04
N LEU A 20 -11.10 -3.27 1.15
CA LEU A 20 -10.20 -2.12 1.30
C LEU A 20 -9.10 -2.12 0.23
N GLY A 21 -8.45 -3.28 0.05
CA GLY A 21 -7.42 -3.45 -0.96
C GLY A 21 -7.93 -3.13 -2.37
N ASN A 22 -9.09 -3.67 -2.74
CA ASN A 22 -9.70 -3.40 -4.04
C ASN A 22 -10.04 -1.91 -4.23
N GLN A 23 -10.55 -1.23 -3.20
CA GLN A 23 -10.85 0.21 -3.29
C GLN A 23 -9.57 1.04 -3.52
N ILE A 24 -8.49 0.71 -2.82
CA ILE A 24 -7.18 1.37 -3.00
C ILE A 24 -6.66 1.15 -4.41
N PHE A 25 -6.67 -0.09 -4.92
CA PHE A 25 -6.19 -0.37 -6.27
C PHE A 25 -7.08 0.25 -7.35
N ALA A 26 -8.41 0.25 -7.18
CA ALA A 26 -9.32 0.90 -8.12
C ALA A 26 -9.05 2.42 -8.21
N ALA A 27 -8.78 3.07 -7.06
CA ALA A 27 -8.40 4.47 -7.04
C ALA A 27 -7.02 4.71 -7.69
N LEU A 28 -6.05 3.81 -7.48
CA LEU A 28 -4.76 3.86 -8.17
C LEU A 28 -4.95 3.81 -9.69
N PHE A 29 -5.69 2.83 -10.21
CA PHE A 29 -5.90 2.66 -11.65
C PHE A 29 -6.69 3.83 -12.25
N LYS A 30 -7.59 4.44 -11.48
CA LYS A 30 -8.27 5.67 -11.92
C LYS A 30 -7.31 6.86 -12.06
N LEU A 31 -6.33 7.00 -11.16
CA LEU A 31 -5.38 8.11 -11.16
C LEU A 31 -4.16 7.89 -12.05
N ALA A 32 -3.77 6.63 -12.26
CA ALA A 32 -2.66 6.22 -13.11
C ALA A 32 -3.05 4.94 -13.89
N PRO A 33 -3.87 5.07 -14.95
CA PRO A 33 -4.41 3.91 -15.68
C PRO A 33 -3.35 2.99 -16.29
N ASP A 34 -2.18 3.54 -16.63
CA ASP A 34 -1.04 2.77 -17.14
C ASP A 34 -0.49 1.75 -16.11
N THR A 35 -0.76 1.95 -14.82
CA THR A 35 -0.35 1.02 -13.78
C THR A 35 -1.16 -0.27 -13.76
N GLU A 36 -2.38 -0.30 -14.30
CA GLU A 36 -3.26 -1.48 -14.27
C GLU A 36 -2.60 -2.68 -14.95
N ALA A 37 -1.93 -2.46 -16.08
CA ALA A 37 -1.23 -3.50 -16.83
C ALA A 37 -0.12 -4.22 -16.03
N LEU A 38 0.45 -3.56 -15.01
CA LEU A 38 1.47 -4.14 -14.13
C LEU A 38 0.94 -5.30 -13.27
N PHE A 39 -0.39 -5.39 -13.12
CA PHE A 39 -1.07 -6.36 -12.26
C PHE A 39 -1.74 -7.50 -13.06
N SER A 40 -1.45 -7.65 -14.35
CA SER A 40 -1.96 -8.73 -15.20
C SER A 40 -1.69 -10.13 -14.61
N ARG A 41 -0.49 -10.35 -14.05
CA ARG A 41 -0.09 -11.63 -13.41
C ARG A 41 -0.89 -12.00 -12.16
N VAL A 42 -1.60 -11.05 -11.57
CA VAL A 42 -2.43 -11.28 -10.37
C VAL A 42 -3.93 -11.19 -10.69
N GLY A 43 -4.30 -11.21 -11.97
CA GLY A 43 -5.69 -11.28 -12.41
C GLY A 43 -6.44 -9.95 -12.28
N VAL A 44 -5.78 -8.81 -12.52
CA VAL A 44 -6.40 -7.47 -12.40
C VAL A 44 -7.66 -7.29 -13.25
N SER A 45 -7.78 -8.01 -14.38
CA SER A 45 -8.98 -8.02 -15.22
C SER A 45 -10.25 -8.45 -14.46
N ASP A 46 -10.09 -9.20 -13.37
CA ASP A 46 -11.14 -9.49 -12.40
C ASP A 46 -10.61 -9.24 -10.99
N MET A 47 -10.77 -8.01 -10.50
CA MET A 47 -10.39 -7.64 -9.13
C MET A 47 -11.19 -8.40 -8.05
N SER A 48 -12.28 -9.09 -8.42
CA SER A 48 -13.03 -9.96 -7.49
C SER A 48 -12.42 -11.35 -7.37
N SER A 49 -11.49 -11.72 -8.26
CA SER A 49 -10.82 -13.01 -8.26
C SER A 49 -10.00 -13.26 -6.98
N GLY A 50 -9.87 -14.53 -6.61
CA GLY A 50 -9.05 -14.93 -5.47
C GLY A 50 -7.59 -14.49 -5.61
N ALA A 51 -7.05 -14.51 -6.83
CA ALA A 51 -5.68 -14.08 -7.12
C ALA A 51 -5.47 -12.59 -6.81
N PHE A 52 -6.37 -11.73 -7.27
CA PHE A 52 -6.24 -10.30 -7.05
C PHE A 52 -6.47 -9.93 -5.58
N ARG A 53 -7.48 -10.53 -4.94
CA ARG A 53 -7.74 -10.34 -3.50
C ARG A 53 -6.57 -10.77 -2.62
N ALA A 54 -5.90 -11.88 -2.97
CA ALA A 54 -4.70 -12.33 -2.28
C ALA A 54 -3.53 -11.35 -2.47
N HIS A 55 -3.36 -10.82 -3.69
CA HIS A 55 -2.37 -9.79 -3.96
C HIS A 55 -2.62 -8.51 -3.13
N ALA A 56 -3.84 -7.97 -3.19
CA ALA A 56 -4.20 -6.77 -2.45
C ALA A 56 -4.01 -6.96 -0.93
N SER A 57 -4.39 -8.12 -0.40
CA SER A 57 -4.18 -8.46 1.01
C SER A 57 -2.68 -8.50 1.38
N ARG A 58 -1.81 -9.05 0.52
CA ARG A 58 -0.36 -9.04 0.75
C ARG A 58 0.22 -7.62 0.78
N VAL A 59 -0.28 -6.73 -0.08
CA VAL A 59 0.16 -5.33 -0.10
C VAL A 59 -0.26 -4.61 1.18
N LEU A 60 -1.50 -4.80 1.64
CA LEU A 60 -1.95 -4.23 2.91
C LEU A 60 -1.19 -4.81 4.11
N SER A 61 -0.86 -6.11 4.11
CA SER A 61 0.00 -6.69 5.13
C SER A 61 1.42 -6.12 5.09
N GLY A 62 1.98 -5.83 3.91
CA GLY A 62 3.26 -5.15 3.79
C GLY A 62 3.23 -3.73 4.36
N LEU A 63 2.16 -2.98 4.06
CA LEU A 63 1.94 -1.65 4.64
C LEU A 63 1.79 -1.72 6.16
N ASP A 64 1.03 -2.69 6.67
CA ASP A 64 0.86 -2.94 8.11
C ASP A 64 2.19 -3.23 8.81
N MET A 65 3.03 -4.09 8.24
CA MET A 65 4.38 -4.37 8.76
C MET A 65 5.24 -3.11 8.83
N GLY A 66 5.20 -2.27 7.78
CA GLY A 66 5.93 -1.01 7.75
C GLY A 66 5.44 -0.02 8.81
N ILE A 67 4.12 0.14 8.95
CA ILE A 67 3.49 1.04 9.93
C ILE A 67 3.80 0.58 11.37
N ASN A 68 3.73 -0.73 11.63
CA ASN A 68 4.00 -1.27 12.97
C ASN A 68 5.50 -1.27 13.31
N SER A 69 6.39 -1.13 12.32
CA SER A 69 7.84 -1.02 12.52
C SER A 69 8.35 0.41 12.57
N LEU A 70 7.49 1.44 12.54
CA LEU A 70 7.90 2.86 12.50
C LEU A 70 8.82 3.30 13.66
N LYS A 71 8.76 2.61 14.81
CA LYS A 71 9.62 2.89 15.97
C LYS A 71 10.90 2.05 16.00
N GLU A 72 10.96 0.98 15.22
CA GLU A 72 12.07 0.03 15.15
C GLU A 72 12.88 0.24 13.87
N THR A 73 13.67 1.32 13.83
CA THR A 73 14.30 1.84 12.60
C THR A 73 15.13 0.80 11.85
N ALA A 74 15.94 0.00 12.54
CA ALA A 74 16.72 -1.07 11.91
C ALA A 74 15.85 -2.14 11.22
N THR A 75 14.73 -2.49 11.84
CA THR A 75 13.74 -3.43 11.29
C THR A 75 13.04 -2.80 10.09
N LEU A 76 12.62 -1.54 10.19
CA LEU A 76 11.97 -0.82 9.10
C LEU A 76 12.89 -0.68 7.88
N ASP A 77 14.17 -0.38 8.09
CA ASP A 77 15.15 -0.24 7.02
C ASP A 77 15.36 -1.56 6.28
N SER A 78 15.45 -2.68 7.02
CA SER A 78 15.55 -4.02 6.43
C SER A 78 14.28 -4.38 5.64
N LEU A 79 13.10 -4.14 6.21
CA LEU A 79 11.81 -4.40 5.57
C LEU A 79 11.63 -3.58 4.28
N THR A 80 11.87 -2.27 4.35
CA THR A 80 11.70 -1.38 3.20
C THR A 80 12.75 -1.64 2.12
N SER A 81 13.97 -2.02 2.48
CA SER A 81 15.00 -2.46 1.52
C SER A 81 14.59 -3.75 0.80
N HIS A 82 14.02 -4.73 1.52
CA HIS A 82 13.49 -5.94 0.92
C HIS A 82 12.33 -5.64 -0.04
N MET A 83 11.38 -4.79 0.37
CA MET A 83 10.27 -4.38 -0.47
C MET A 83 10.74 -3.59 -1.70
N ALA A 84 11.74 -2.72 -1.56
CA ALA A 84 12.32 -2.00 -2.69
C ALA A 84 12.90 -2.96 -3.73
N ALA A 85 13.69 -3.96 -3.30
CA ALA A 85 14.22 -4.98 -4.19
C ALA A 85 13.13 -5.74 -4.96
N GLN A 86 12.01 -6.05 -4.30
CA GLN A 86 10.86 -6.71 -4.94
C GLN A 86 10.24 -5.85 -6.05
N HIS A 87 10.14 -4.53 -5.86
CA HIS A 87 9.53 -3.62 -6.82
C HIS A 87 10.49 -3.23 -7.94
N ILE A 88 11.79 -3.08 -7.66
CA ILE A 88 12.84 -2.89 -8.68
C ILE A 88 12.84 -4.06 -9.67
N ALA A 89 12.65 -5.28 -9.18
CA ALA A 89 12.56 -6.48 -10.00
C ALA A 89 11.26 -6.59 -10.83
N ARG A 90 10.44 -5.52 -10.93
CA ARG A 90 9.22 -5.47 -11.74
C ARG A 90 9.37 -4.41 -12.83
N PRO A 91 9.59 -4.84 -14.09
CA PRO A 91 9.65 -3.92 -15.22
C PRO A 91 8.39 -3.04 -15.30
N GLY A 92 8.58 -1.75 -15.58
CA GLY A 92 7.49 -0.78 -15.72
C GLY A 92 7.03 -0.15 -14.41
N VAL A 93 7.48 -0.62 -13.24
CA VAL A 93 7.23 0.09 -11.97
C VAL A 93 8.13 1.32 -11.88
N LYS A 94 7.53 2.48 -11.59
CA LYS A 94 8.21 3.78 -11.52
C LYS A 94 7.96 4.43 -10.15
N GLY A 95 8.87 5.31 -9.73
CA GLY A 95 8.73 6.09 -8.49
C GLY A 95 7.43 6.91 -8.46
N VAL A 96 7.01 7.46 -9.61
CA VAL A 96 5.76 8.22 -9.72
C VAL A 96 4.51 7.38 -9.39
N HIS A 97 4.53 6.06 -9.62
CA HIS A 97 3.40 5.19 -9.24
C HIS A 97 3.22 5.12 -7.72
N PHE A 98 4.32 5.16 -6.97
CA PHE A 98 4.30 5.24 -5.51
C PHE A 98 3.80 6.61 -5.02
N ASP A 99 4.12 7.69 -5.72
CA ASP A 99 3.55 9.02 -5.41
C ASP A 99 2.02 9.01 -5.55
N VAL A 100 1.50 8.39 -6.61
CA VAL A 100 0.06 8.24 -6.81
C VAL A 100 -0.54 7.35 -5.72
N MET A 101 0.08 6.22 -5.38
CA MET A 101 -0.36 5.38 -4.26
C MET A 101 -0.41 6.17 -2.93
N GLY A 102 0.60 7.00 -2.66
CA GLY A 102 0.61 7.87 -1.49
C GLY A 102 -0.59 8.82 -1.47
N LYS A 103 -0.95 9.42 -2.61
CA LYS A 103 -2.16 10.26 -2.74
C LYS A 103 -3.43 9.44 -2.50
N VAL A 104 -3.54 8.25 -3.10
CA VAL A 104 -4.68 7.34 -2.88
C VAL A 104 -4.88 7.05 -1.41
N LEU A 105 -3.82 6.67 -0.69
CA LEU A 105 -3.89 6.38 0.75
C LEU A 105 -4.31 7.63 1.54
N MET A 106 -3.72 8.79 1.26
CA MET A 106 -4.08 10.05 1.94
C MET A 106 -5.51 10.52 1.64
N THR A 107 -6.14 10.05 0.57
CA THR A 107 -7.56 10.31 0.24
C THR A 107 -8.50 9.24 0.82
N ALA A 108 -8.09 7.98 0.84
CA ALA A 108 -8.92 6.86 1.28
C ALA A 108 -8.96 6.71 2.81
N LEU A 109 -7.83 6.87 3.49
CA LEU A 109 -7.76 6.68 4.94
C LEU A 109 -8.66 7.62 5.77
N PRO A 110 -8.84 8.92 5.42
CA PRO A 110 -9.77 9.79 6.13
C PRO A 110 -11.24 9.34 6.10
N THR A 111 -11.64 8.49 5.15
CA THR A 111 -13.03 8.00 5.06
C THR A 111 -13.27 6.77 5.95
N LEU A 112 -12.20 6.18 6.50
CA LEU A 112 -12.22 4.94 7.28
C LEU A 112 -11.77 5.18 8.73
N ILE A 113 -10.91 6.17 8.96
CA ILE A 113 -10.30 6.47 10.25
C ILE A 113 -11.00 7.68 10.86
N GLU A 114 -11.64 7.47 12.00
CA GLU A 114 -12.16 8.57 12.81
C GLU A 114 -11.02 9.47 13.32
N GLY A 115 -11.19 10.79 13.19
CA GLY A 115 -10.20 11.77 13.65
C GLY A 115 -8.85 11.70 12.91
N PHE A 116 -8.83 11.24 11.66
CA PHE A 116 -7.62 11.09 10.84
C PHE A 116 -6.67 12.30 10.95
N ASN A 117 -5.39 12.05 11.27
CA ASN A 117 -4.37 13.10 11.40
C ASN A 117 -3.51 13.16 10.12
N PRO A 118 -3.81 14.06 9.17
CA PRO A 118 -3.12 14.11 7.88
C PRO A 118 -1.63 14.42 8.02
N ASP A 119 -1.23 15.22 9.01
CA ASP A 119 0.16 15.60 9.20
C ASP A 119 0.99 14.42 9.74
N ALA A 120 0.46 13.69 10.73
CA ALA A 120 1.10 12.50 11.26
C ALA A 120 1.24 11.41 10.18
N TRP A 121 0.18 11.18 9.40
CA TRP A 121 0.24 10.27 8.25
C TRP A 121 1.22 10.74 7.18
N GLY A 122 1.21 12.03 6.83
CA GLY A 122 2.15 12.60 5.87
C GLY A 122 3.61 12.45 6.29
N ASN A 123 3.90 12.66 7.57
CA ASN A 123 5.24 12.55 8.15
C ASN A 123 5.77 11.11 8.20
N CYS A 124 4.89 10.11 8.36
CA CYS A 124 5.28 8.69 8.40
C CYS A 124 5.22 8.01 7.04
N LEU A 125 4.18 8.28 6.24
CA LEU A 125 3.96 7.60 4.96
C LEU A 125 4.94 8.07 3.89
N ARG A 126 5.33 9.35 3.90
CA ARG A 126 6.27 9.91 2.93
C ARG A 126 7.65 9.24 2.99
N PRO A 127 8.34 9.13 4.14
CA PRO A 127 9.61 8.42 4.21
C PRO A 127 9.47 6.93 3.92
N LEU A 128 8.41 6.27 4.41
CA LEU A 128 8.14 4.84 4.13
C LEU A 128 8.01 4.58 2.61
N LYS A 129 7.17 5.36 1.93
CA LYS A 129 7.01 5.30 0.47
C LYS A 129 8.34 5.55 -0.24
N SER A 130 9.09 6.56 0.19
CA SER A 130 10.37 6.92 -0.44
C SER A 130 11.42 5.80 -0.29
N ALA A 131 11.41 5.10 0.85
CA ALA A 131 12.28 3.95 1.09
C ALA A 131 11.94 2.76 0.19
N ILE A 132 10.65 2.43 0.02
CA ILE A 132 10.21 1.34 -0.87
C ILE A 132 10.42 1.69 -2.35
N ALA A 133 10.23 2.96 -2.73
CA ALA A 133 10.42 3.41 -4.11
C ALA A 133 11.89 3.65 -4.50
N LYS A 134 12.82 3.51 -3.54
CA LYS A 134 14.24 3.79 -3.75
C LYS A 134 14.79 2.90 -4.87
N GLY A 135 15.42 3.52 -5.88
CA GLY A 135 16.02 2.83 -7.02
C GLY A 135 15.09 2.59 -8.20
N LEU A 136 13.83 3.01 -8.12
CA LEU A 136 12.93 3.05 -9.27
C LEU A 136 13.16 4.29 -10.13
N PRO A 137 12.91 4.20 -11.45
CA PRO A 137 12.96 5.35 -12.36
C PRO A 137 11.79 6.33 -12.17
#